data_AF-A0A661MLY2-F1
#
_entry.id   AF-A0A661MLY2-F1
#
_cell.length_a   1.000
_cell.length_b   1.000
_cell.length_c   1.000
_cell.angle_alpha   90.00
_cell.angle_beta   90.00
_cell.angle_gamma   90.00
#
_symmetry.space_group_name_H-M   'P 1'
#
loop_
_entity.id
_entity.type
_entity.pdbx_description
1 polymer ?
#
loop_
_entity_poly.entity_id
_entity_poly.type
_entity_poly.pdbx_seq_one_letter_code
_entity_poly.pdbx_strand_id
1 'polypeptide(L)' 'MNSKSEKNLAIAFAAESKAAARNAAFAQKAETEGYKQIARLFRAVSDAESVHARR' A
#
# COMPACT_ATOMS: atom_id res chain seq x y z
N MET A 1 19.39 -18.79 -5.07
CA MET A 1 18.40 -17.88 -5.70
C MET A 1 19.15 -17.03 -6.73
N ASN A 2 18.57 -16.75 -7.90
CA ASN A 2 19.22 -15.99 -8.97
C ASN A 2 19.17 -14.49 -8.62
N SER A 3 20.27 -13.74 -8.76
CA SER A 3 20.39 -12.33 -8.34
C SER A 3 19.35 -11.40 -8.96
N LYS A 4 18.83 -11.74 -10.14
CA LYS A 4 17.72 -11.02 -10.79
C LYS A 4 16.39 -11.23 -10.05
N SER A 5 16.11 -12.44 -9.57
CA SER A 5 14.90 -12.74 -8.81
C SER A 5 14.90 -12.01 -7.47
N GLU A 6 16.04 -11.98 -6.77
CA GLU A 6 16.18 -11.25 -5.50
C GLU A 6 16.00 -9.74 -5.69
N LYS A 7 16.59 -9.17 -6.75
CA LYS A 7 16.38 -7.75 -7.11
C LYS A 7 14.91 -7.47 -7.42
N ASN A 8 14.26 -8.33 -8.20
CA ASN A 8 12.85 -8.17 -8.54
C ASN A 8 11.95 -8.24 -7.30
N LEU A 9 12.22 -9.16 -6.36
CA LEU A 9 11.51 -9.25 -5.09
C LEU A 9 11.69 -7.98 -4.25
N ALA A 10 12.92 -7.46 -4.16
CA ALA A 10 13.18 -6.21 -3.43
C ALA A 10 12.47 -5.01 -4.06
N ILE A 11 12.41 -4.94 -5.40
CA ILE A 11 11.67 -3.88 -6.12
C ILE A 11 10.17 -4.00 -5.86
N ALA A 12 9.60 -5.21 -5.94
CA ALA A 12 8.20 -5.45 -5.67
C ALA A 12 7.84 -5.08 -4.22
N PHE A 13 8.63 -5.53 -3.24
CA PHE A 13 8.46 -5.18 -1.84
C PHE A 13 8.44 -3.67 -1.61
N ALA A 14 9.38 -2.94 -2.24
CA ALA A 14 9.44 -1.49 -2.13
C ALA A 14 8.27 -0.80 -2.82
N ALA A 15 7.77 -1.34 -3.93
CA ALA A 15 6.60 -0.81 -4.64
C ALA A 15 5.32 -0.97 -3.80
N GLU A 16 5.07 -2.17 -3.27
CA GLU A 16 3.87 -2.44 -2.46
C GLU A 16 3.90 -1.67 -1.13
N SER A 17 5.08 -1.56 -0.50
CA SER A 17 5.24 -0.72 0.70
C SER A 17 4.91 0.76 0.44
N LYS A 18 5.31 1.29 -0.73
CA LYS A 18 4.98 2.65 -1.14
C LYS A 18 3.49 2.80 -1.47
N ALA A 19 2.88 1.79 -2.08
CA ALA A 19 1.46 1.76 -2.38
C ALA A 19 0.62 1.77 -1.09
N ALA A 20 0.97 0.93 -0.12
CA ALA A 20 0.34 0.89 1.20
C ALA A 20 0.39 2.27 1.89
N ALA A 21 1.58 2.88 1.96
CA ALA A 21 1.77 4.19 2.58
C ALA A 21 0.97 5.31 1.88
N ARG A 22 0.94 5.31 0.54
CA ARG A 22 0.16 6.29 -0.24
C ARG A 22 -1.34 6.17 0.02
N ASN A 23 -1.86 4.94 0.01
CA ASN A 23 -3.28 4.71 0.27
C ASN A 23 -3.67 5.08 1.70
N ALA A 24 -2.79 4.86 2.69
CA ALA A 24 -3.02 5.33 4.06
C ALA A 24 -3.12 6.86 4.14
N ALA A 25 -2.25 7.58 3.43
CA ALA A 25 -2.29 9.04 3.37
C ALA A 25 -3.58 9.55 2.68
N PHE A 26 -4.03 8.91 1.61
CA PHE A 26 -5.30 9.24 0.96
C PHE A 26 -6.51 8.94 1.84
N ALA A 27 -6.48 7.85 2.62
CA ALA A 27 -7.52 7.56 3.60
C ALA A 27 -7.62 8.67 4.65
N GLN A 28 -6.49 9.15 5.18
CA GLN A 28 -6.46 10.29 6.11
C GLN A 28 -7.03 11.56 5.47
N LYS A 29 -6.60 11.90 4.25
CA LYS A 29 -7.12 13.08 3.55
C LYS A 29 -8.64 13.01 3.35
N ALA A 30 -9.13 11.87 2.88
CA ALA A 30 -10.57 11.66 2.67
C ALA A 30 -11.37 11.73 3.98
N GLU A 31 -10.81 11.27 5.11
CA GLU A 31 -11.43 11.40 6.43
C GLU A 31 -11.53 12.88 6.84
N THR A 32 -10.45 13.64 6.70
CA THR A 32 -10.41 15.08 7.01
C THR A 32 -11.39 15.89 6.17
N GLU A 33 -11.58 15.53 4.90
CA GLU A 33 -12.53 16.18 3.99
C GLU A 33 -13.99 15.68 4.16
N GLY A 34 -14.25 14.74 5.06
CA GLY A 34 -15.59 14.23 5.36
C GLY A 34 -16.09 13.11 4.44
N TYR A 35 -15.26 12.61 3.52
CA TYR A 35 -15.59 11.53 2.59
C TYR A 35 -15.40 10.13 3.22
N LYS A 36 -16.21 9.81 4.24
CA LYS A 36 -16.07 8.59 5.06
C LYS A 36 -16.02 7.26 4.28
N GLN A 37 -16.80 7.14 3.19
CA GLN A 37 -16.81 5.93 2.36
C GLN A 37 -15.50 5.79 1.56
N ILE A 38 -14.98 6.90 1.05
CA ILE A 38 -13.72 6.94 0.30
C ILE A 38 -12.53 6.68 1.23
N ALA A 39 -12.55 7.24 2.44
CA ALA A 39 -11.55 6.95 3.47
C ALA A 39 -11.49 5.45 3.80
N ARG A 40 -12.66 4.80 3.94
CA ARG A 40 -12.75 3.36 4.18
C ARG A 40 -12.19 2.54 3.02
N LEU A 41 -12.48 2.93 1.78
CA LEU A 41 -11.96 2.26 0.59
C LEU A 41 -10.43 2.33 0.54
N PHE A 42 -9.85 3.53 0.71
CA PHE A 42 -8.40 3.68 0.71
C PHE A 42 -7.71 2.93 1.86
N ARG A 43 -8.35 2.85 3.03
CA ARG A 43 -7.83 2.06 4.16
C ARG A 43 -7.82 0.57 3.83
N ALA A 44 -8.89 0.04 3.26
CA ALA A 44 -8.94 -1.36 2.84
C ALA A 44 -7.88 -1.70 1.78
N VAL A 45 -7.63 -0.81 0.81
CA VAL A 45 -6.56 -0.97 -0.18
C VAL A 45 -5.19 -0.93 0.48
N SER A 46 -4.95 0.02 1.39
CA SER A 46 -3.69 0.11 2.15
C SER A 46 -3.38 -1.17 2.94
N ASP A 47 -4.40 -1.77 3.57
CA ASP A 47 -4.28 -3.02 4.30
C ASP A 47 -3.95 -4.20 3.37
N ALA A 48 -4.56 -4.26 2.18
CA ALA A 48 -4.27 -5.27 1.17
C ALA A 48 -2.81 -5.20 0.68
N GLU A 49 -2.31 -4.01 0.33
CA GLU A 49 -0.91 -3.84 -0.10
C GLU A 49 0.09 -4.14 1.01
N SER A 50 -0.29 -3.89 2.27
CA SER A 50 0.54 -4.27 3.42
C SER A 50 0.68 -5.78 3.57
N VAL A 51 -0.33 -6.56 3.13
CA VAL A 51 -0.24 -8.03 3.07
C VAL A 51 0.69 -8.46 1.93
N HIS A 52 0.59 -7.81 0.76
CA HIS A 52 1.48 -8.09 -0.37
C HIS A 52 2.95 -7.84 -0.01
N ALA A 53 3.24 -6.76 0.71
CA ALA A 53 4.61 -6.46 1.15
C ALA A 53 5.15 -7.44 2.22
N ARG A 54 4.29 -8.05 3.04
CA ARG A 54 4.75 -8.92 4.15
C ARG A 54 5.01 -10.37 3.75
N ARG A 55 4.65 -10.78 2.53
CA ARG A 55 4.75 -12.16 2.04
C ARG A 55 5.76 -12.25 0.89
#